data_AF-A0A5J6QF04-F1
#
_entry.id   AF-A0A5J6QF04-F1
#
_cell.length_a   1.000
_cell.length_b   1.000
_cell.length_c   1.000
_cell.angle_alpha   90.00
_cell.angle_beta   90.00
_cell.angle_gamma   90.00
#
_symmetry.space_group_name_H-M   'P 1'
#
loop_
_entity.id
_entity.type
_entity.pdbx_description
1 polymer ?
#
loop_
_entity_poly.entity_id
_entity_poly.type
_entity_poly.pdbx_seq_one_letter_code
_entity_poly.pdbx_strand_id
1 'polypeptide(L)'
;MRYPNLIALFVPMLIGLPAAAGEWPTGEREHFIQECKTSAQANVPVDKLQRYCSCAADGVSSEFSGAELEALKAQKTPLPEQTHQRLIKVSQSCLSQLNG
;
A
#
# COMPACT_ATOMS: atom_id res chain seq x y z
N MET A 1 -29.51 -38.80 23.13
CA MET A 1 -28.12 -39.27 23.10
C MET A 1 -27.33 -38.39 22.13
N ARG A 2 -26.15 -37.94 22.56
CA ARG A 2 -25.26 -36.99 21.85
C ARG A 2 -24.62 -37.68 20.64
N TYR A 3 -24.68 -37.05 19.48
CA TYR A 3 -23.82 -37.41 18.34
C TYR A 3 -22.39 -36.89 18.60
N PRO A 4 -21.36 -37.74 18.50
CA PRO A 4 -19.98 -37.34 18.74
C PRO A 4 -19.38 -36.68 17.48
N ASN A 5 -18.68 -35.58 17.71
CA ASN A 5 -17.48 -35.10 16.99
C ASN A 5 -17.39 -35.35 15.48
N LEU A 6 -17.63 -34.30 14.70
CA LEU A 6 -16.83 -34.03 13.50
C LEU A 6 -16.53 -32.52 13.45
N ILE A 7 -15.44 -32.15 14.08
CA ILE A 7 -14.77 -30.86 13.88
C ILE A 7 -14.22 -30.88 12.45
N ALA A 8 -14.93 -30.25 11.51
CA ALA A 8 -14.37 -29.88 10.22
C ALA A 8 -13.73 -28.50 10.37
N LEU A 9 -12.50 -28.48 10.89
CA LEU A 9 -11.65 -27.30 10.94
C LEU A 9 -11.19 -27.00 9.51
N PHE A 10 -11.98 -26.22 8.77
CA PHE A 10 -11.50 -25.52 7.59
C PHE A 10 -10.51 -24.46 8.08
N VAL A 11 -9.24 -24.82 8.17
CA VAL A 11 -8.15 -23.85 8.23
C VAL A 11 -7.99 -23.31 6.81
N PRO A 12 -8.42 -22.07 6.51
CA PRO A 12 -7.93 -21.45 5.30
C PRO A 12 -6.43 -21.35 5.46
N MET A 13 -5.72 -22.04 4.59
CA MET A 13 -4.29 -21.87 4.38
C MET A 13 -4.11 -20.43 3.86
N LEU A 14 -4.11 -19.47 4.79
CA LEU A 14 -3.57 -18.15 4.55
C LEU A 14 -2.09 -18.39 4.29
N ILE A 15 -1.75 -18.40 3.01
CA ILE A 15 -0.39 -18.23 2.54
C ILE A 15 0.06 -16.92 3.19
N GLY A 16 0.79 -17.05 4.30
CA GLY A 16 1.54 -15.97 4.89
C GLY A 16 2.58 -15.60 3.86
N LEU A 17 2.24 -14.64 2.99
CA LEU A 17 3.22 -13.97 2.15
C LEU A 17 4.31 -13.50 3.11
N PRO A 18 5.54 -14.02 3.00
CA PRO A 18 6.63 -13.47 3.79
C PRO A 18 6.61 -11.99 3.49
N ALA A 19 6.58 -11.17 4.55
CA ALA A 19 6.73 -9.73 4.47
C ALA A 19 8.16 -9.42 3.98
N ALA A 20 8.42 -9.75 2.71
CA ALA A 20 9.39 -9.04 1.92
C ALA A 20 8.79 -7.66 1.79
N ALA A 21 9.27 -6.72 2.61
CA ALA A 21 9.09 -5.31 2.33
C ALA A 21 9.33 -5.14 0.82
N GLY A 22 8.35 -4.62 0.10
CA GLY A 22 8.43 -4.52 -1.35
C GLY A 22 9.64 -3.68 -1.70
N GLU A 23 10.69 -4.35 -2.16
CA GLU A 23 11.83 -3.68 -2.76
C GLU A 23 11.28 -3.01 -4.02
N TRP A 24 11.25 -1.68 -3.99
CA TRP A 24 10.86 -0.92 -5.15
C TRP A 24 11.81 -1.25 -6.30
N PRO A 25 11.28 -1.45 -7.51
CA PRO A 25 12.11 -1.46 -8.70
C PRO A 25 12.90 -0.15 -8.78
N THR A 26 14.11 -0.22 -9.34
CA THR A 26 15.04 0.93 -9.36
C THR A 26 14.37 2.18 -9.94
N GLY A 27 14.32 3.26 -9.15
CA GLY A 27 13.76 4.56 -9.55
C GLY A 27 12.23 4.69 -9.43
N GLU A 28 11.50 3.61 -9.19
CA GLU A 28 10.03 3.65 -9.09
C GLU A 28 9.56 4.35 -7.82
N ARG A 29 10.32 4.23 -6.72
CA ARG A 29 10.02 4.93 -5.47
C ARG A 29 10.09 6.43 -5.67
N GLU A 30 11.16 6.90 -6.28
CA GLU A 30 11.37 8.33 -6.57
C GLU A 30 10.30 8.84 -7.55
N HIS A 31 9.98 8.05 -8.58
CA HIS A 31 8.93 8.37 -9.54
C HIS A 31 7.56 8.49 -8.85
N PHE A 32 7.19 7.55 -7.99
CA PHE A 32 5.97 7.61 -7.18
C PHE A 32 5.90 8.87 -6.32
N ILE A 33 7.00 9.23 -5.64
CA ILE A 33 7.05 10.45 -4.82
C ILE A 33 6.85 11.70 -5.69
N GLN A 34 7.44 11.75 -6.88
CA GLN A 34 7.24 12.86 -7.81
C GLN A 34 5.80 12.96 -8.28
N GLU A 35 5.18 11.86 -8.70
CA GLU A 35 3.77 11.83 -9.12
C GLU A 35 2.82 12.21 -7.98
N CYS A 36 3.10 11.75 -6.75
CA CYS A 36 2.38 12.18 -5.56
C CYS A 36 2.48 13.68 -5.33
N LYS A 37 3.67 14.27 -5.49
CA LYS A 37 3.87 15.72 -5.36
C LYS A 37 3.19 16.49 -6.49
N THR A 38 3.24 16.00 -7.72
CA THR A 38 2.58 16.60 -8.89
C THR A 38 1.07 16.59 -8.75
N SER A 39 0.48 15.47 -8.30
CA SER A 39 -0.96 15.35 -8.10
C SER A 39 -1.49 16.13 -6.89
N ALA A 40 -0.70 16.24 -5.83
CA ALA A 40 -1.08 16.96 -4.61
C ALA A 40 -0.73 18.46 -4.64
N GLN A 41 -0.16 18.98 -5.73
CA GLN A 41 0.19 20.39 -5.89
C GLN A 41 -1.06 21.28 -6.02
N ALA A 42 -1.72 21.51 -4.89
CA ALA A 42 -2.67 22.58 -4.69
C ALA A 42 -2.52 23.11 -3.26
N ASN A 43 -1.80 24.21 -3.10
CA ASN A 43 -1.66 25.00 -1.86
C ASN A 43 -0.93 24.33 -0.66
N VAL A 44 -0.21 23.22 -0.87
CA VAL A 44 0.60 22.59 0.18
C VAL A 44 2.08 22.96 0.00
N PRO A 45 2.81 23.38 1.06
CA PRO A 45 4.24 23.62 1.00
C PRO A 45 5.03 22.38 0.52
N VAL A 46 6.05 22.61 -0.31
CA VAL A 46 6.86 21.54 -0.93
C VAL A 46 7.47 20.59 0.11
N ASP A 47 7.92 21.13 1.25
CA ASP A 47 8.50 20.33 2.34
C ASP A 47 7.48 19.38 2.99
N LYS A 48 6.24 19.86 3.19
CA LYS A 48 5.14 19.05 3.71
C LYS A 48 4.72 17.98 2.71
N LEU A 49 4.65 18.32 1.42
CA LEU A 49 4.41 17.34 0.36
C LEU A 49 5.52 16.29 0.28
N GLN A 50 6.78 16.69 0.47
CA GLN A 50 7.90 15.75 0.49
C GLN A 50 7.76 14.76 1.66
N ARG A 51 7.46 15.23 2.88
CA ARG A 51 7.22 14.35 4.04
C ARG A 51 6.03 13.42 3.82
N TYR A 52 4.90 13.96 3.34
CA TYR A 52 3.70 13.18 3.06
C TYR A 52 3.93 12.10 2.00
N CYS A 53 4.49 12.46 0.84
CA CYS A 53 4.71 11.53 -0.25
C CYS A 53 5.80 10.49 0.07
N SER A 54 6.82 10.86 0.86
CA SER A 54 7.82 9.90 1.35
C SER A 54 7.17 8.91 2.33
N CYS A 55 6.35 9.39 3.27
CA CYS A 55 5.57 8.52 4.16
C CYS A 55 4.66 7.57 3.38
N ALA A 56 3.96 8.07 2.36
CA ALA A 56 3.11 7.24 1.52
C ALA A 56 3.93 6.18 0.78
N ALA A 57 5.10 6.54 0.24
CA ALA A 57 6.00 5.59 -0.41
C ALA A 57 6.48 4.51 0.58
N ASP A 58 6.86 4.88 1.79
CA ASP A 58 7.32 3.94 2.82
C ASP A 58 6.20 3.02 3.32
N GLY A 59 4.98 3.55 3.47
CA GLY A 59 3.80 2.75 3.77
C GLY A 59 3.44 1.79 2.65
N VAL A 60 3.60 2.21 1.39
CA VAL A 60 3.44 1.34 0.23
C VAL A 60 4.53 0.25 0.21
N SER A 61 5.80 0.55 0.49
CA SER A 61 6.86 -0.47 0.63
C SER A 61 6.55 -1.49 1.73
N SER A 62 5.89 -1.05 2.79
CA SER A 62 5.62 -1.88 3.98
C SER A 62 4.40 -2.78 3.77
N GLU A 63 3.40 -2.29 3.05
CA GLU A 63 2.17 -3.02 2.81
C GLU A 63 2.28 -3.91 1.56
N PHE A 64 2.89 -3.44 0.48
CA PHE A 64 2.90 -4.14 -0.81
C PHE A 64 4.24 -4.83 -1.07
N SER A 65 4.17 -6.04 -1.61
CA SER A 65 5.32 -6.75 -2.13
C SER A 65 5.79 -6.15 -3.46
N GLY A 66 7.04 -6.41 -3.85
CA GLY A 66 7.58 -5.95 -5.14
C GLY A 66 6.75 -6.44 -6.34
N ALA A 67 6.20 -7.66 -6.26
CA ALA A 67 5.31 -8.18 -7.31
C ALA A 67 3.97 -7.43 -7.39
N GLU A 68 3.41 -7.01 -6.25
CA GLU A 68 2.20 -6.18 -6.22
C GLU A 68 2.48 -4.77 -6.76
N LEU A 69 3.67 -4.20 -6.50
CA LEU A 69 4.09 -2.91 -7.06
C LEU A 69 4.26 -2.98 -8.58
N GLU A 70 4.88 -4.03 -9.09
CA GLU A 70 4.97 -4.26 -10.54
C GLU A 70 3.59 -4.43 -11.19
N ALA A 71 2.68 -5.15 -10.51
CA ALA A 71 1.30 -5.29 -10.96
C ALA A 71 0.56 -3.94 -10.92
N LEU A 72 0.76 -3.12 -9.89
CA LEU A 72 0.20 -1.77 -9.79
C LEU A 72 0.63 -0.88 -10.96
N LYS A 73 1.90 -0.95 -11.36
CA LYS A 73 2.44 -0.23 -12.52
C LYS A 73 1.83 -0.69 -13.84
N ALA A 74 1.65 -2.00 -14.01
CA ALA A 74 1.12 -2.57 -15.24
C ALA A 74 -0.42 -2.52 -15.33
N GLN A 75 -1.12 -2.28 -14.22
CA GLN A 75 -2.57 -2.30 -14.17
C GLN A 75 -3.19 -1.06 -14.80
N LYS A 76 -4.27 -1.29 -15.55
CA LYS A 76 -5.16 -0.23 -16.02
C LYS A 76 -6.20 0.05 -14.95
N THR A 77 -6.50 1.32 -14.73
CA THR A 77 -7.61 1.74 -13.87
C THR A 77 -8.94 1.19 -14.41
N PRO A 78 -9.86 0.73 -13.55
CA PRO A 78 -9.82 0.80 -12.08
C PRO A 78 -8.99 -0.33 -11.42
N LEU A 79 -8.31 0.02 -10.33
CA LEU A 79 -7.59 -0.94 -9.50
C LEU A 79 -8.56 -1.89 -8.78
N PRO A 80 -8.12 -3.11 -8.43
CA PRO A 80 -8.90 -3.99 -7.57
C PRO A 80 -9.26 -3.28 -6.26
N GLU A 81 -10.50 -3.44 -5.80
CA GLU A 81 -11.03 -2.72 -4.63
C GLU A 81 -10.14 -2.89 -3.39
N GLN A 82 -9.66 -4.11 -3.13
CA GLN A 82 -8.77 -4.39 -1.99
C GLN A 82 -7.46 -3.60 -2.08
N THR A 83 -6.85 -3.54 -3.26
CA THR A 83 -5.61 -2.79 -3.51
C THR A 83 -5.86 -1.29 -3.33
N HIS A 84 -6.96 -0.79 -3.87
CA HIS A 84 -7.36 0.61 -3.73
C HIS A 84 -7.57 1.01 -2.26
N GLN A 85 -8.28 0.19 -1.48
CA GLN A 85 -8.49 0.42 -0.05
C GLN A 85 -7.18 0.46 0.75
N ARG A 86 -6.22 -0.41 0.43
CA ARG A 86 -4.90 -0.42 1.07
C ARG A 86 -4.11 0.85 0.77
N LEU A 87 -4.12 1.31 -0.48
CA LEU A 87 -3.48 2.58 -0.88
C LEU A 87 -4.12 3.78 -0.18
N ILE A 88 -5.45 3.81 -0.07
CA ILE A 88 -6.18 4.84 0.69
C ILE A 88 -5.74 4.83 2.15
N LYS A 89 -5.68 3.65 2.78
CA LYS A 89 -5.29 3.51 4.19
C LYS A 89 -3.87 4.03 4.46
N VAL A 90 -2.92 3.74 3.56
CA VAL A 90 -1.55 4.29 3.64
C VAL A 90 -1.56 5.81 3.49
N SER A 91 -2.31 6.34 2.53
CA SER A 91 -2.43 7.79 2.33
C SER A 91 -2.99 8.48 3.58
N GLN A 92 -4.04 7.90 4.17
CA GLN A 92 -4.68 8.41 5.38
C GLN A 92 -3.77 8.40 6.61
N SER A 93 -2.96 7.35 6.81
CA SER A 93 -2.01 7.31 7.94
C SER A 93 -0.94 8.39 7.84
N CYS A 94 -0.61 8.83 6.63
CA CYS A 94 0.38 9.86 6.35
C CYS A 94 -0.16 11.30 6.39
N LEU A 95 -1.49 11.53 6.47
CA LEU A 95 -2.08 12.88 6.47
C LEU A 95 -1.55 13.78 7.60
N SER A 96 -1.11 13.19 8.72
CA SER A 96 -0.46 13.93 9.82
C SER A 96 0.77 14.72 9.36
N GLN A 97 1.48 14.25 8.33
CA GLN A 97 2.66 14.92 7.75
C GLN A 97 2.32 16.24 7.06
N LEU A 98 1.06 16.45 6.67
CA LEU A 98 0.59 17.70 6.08
C LEU A 98 0.26 18.76 7.15
N ASN A 99 -0.01 18.34 8.38
CA ASN A 99 -0.47 19.22 9.45
C ASN A 99 0.64 19.56 10.47
N GLY A 100 1.70 18.74 10.56
CA GLY A 100 2.87 19.05 11.38
C GLY A 100 3.95 19.83 10.65
#